data_AF-A0A439DPN7-F1
#
_entry.id   AF-A0A439DPN7-F1
#
_cell.length_a   1.000
_cell.length_b   1.000
_cell.length_c   1.000
_cell.angle_alpha   90.00
_cell.angle_beta   90.00
_cell.angle_gamma   90.00
#
_symmetry.space_group_name_H-M   'P 1'
#
loop_
_entity.id
_entity.type
_entity.pdbx_description
1 polymer ?
#
loop_
_entity_poly.entity_id
_entity_poly.type
_entity_poly.pdbx_seq_one_letter_code
_entity_poly.pdbx_strand_id
1 'polypeptide(L)' 'MFDVYGDSTVVYPGHGDDTTLGTERPHLGEWRERGW' A
#
# COMPACT_ATOMS: atom_id res chain seq x y z
N MET A 1 5.18 8.18 -5.19
CA MET A 1 5.28 8.34 -3.71
C MET A 1 5.71 7.04 -3.03
N PHE A 2 5.29 5.87 -3.53
CA PHE A 2 5.66 4.57 -2.94
C PHE A 2 6.81 3.82 -3.65
N ASP A 3 7.26 4.27 -4.83
CA ASP A 3 8.34 3.63 -5.61
C ASP A 3 9.69 3.53 -4.90
N VAL A 4 9.92 4.32 -3.85
CA VAL A 4 11.16 4.26 -3.06
C VAL A 4 11.21 3.06 -2.10
N TYR A 5 10.07 2.42 -1.87
CA TYR A 5 9.92 1.30 -0.94
C TYR A 5 9.81 -0.03 -1.71
N GLY A 6 10.50 -1.04 -1.20
CA GLY A 6 10.47 -2.39 -1.76
C GLY A 6 9.18 -3.14 -1.43
N ASP A 7 8.95 -4.26 -2.10
CA ASP A 7 7.73 -5.06 -1.93
C ASP A 7 7.58 -5.68 -0.54
N SER A 8 8.68 -5.83 0.20
CA SER A 8 8.68 -6.33 1.58
C SER A 8 8.32 -5.28 2.64
N THR A 9 8.11 -4.02 2.25
CA THR A 9 7.69 -2.97 3.20
C THR A 9 6.31 -3.28 3.76
N VAL A 10 6.17 -3.29 5.08
CA VAL A 10 4.89 -3.55 5.73
C VAL A 10 4.01 -2.30 5.67
N VAL A 11 2.75 -2.48 5.30
CA VAL A 11 1.69 -1.47 5.30
C VAL A 11 0.73 -1.82 6.44
N TYR A 12 0.47 -0.83 7.29
CA TYR A 12 -0.43 -0.95 8.44
C TYR A 12 -1.74 -0.22 8.13
N PRO A 13 -2.76 -0.91 7.61
CA PRO A 13 -4.05 -0.27 7.41
C PRO A 13 -4.66 0.08 8.78
N GLY A 14 -5.37 1.21 8.85
CA GLY A 14 -6.03 1.64 10.10
C GLY A 14 -7.11 0.66 10.62
N HIS A 15 -7.42 -0.39 9.85
CA HIS A 15 -8.28 -1.50 10.22
C HIS A 15 -7.87 -2.76 9.44
N GLY A 16 -8.01 -3.95 10.04
CA GLY A 16 -7.66 -5.22 9.43
C GLY A 16 -6.25 -5.70 9.78
N ASP A 17 -5.79 -6.72 9.07
CA ASP A 17 -4.45 -7.29 9.26
C ASP A 17 -3.38 -6.47 8.52
N ASP A 18 -2.16 -6.54 9.02
CA ASP A 18 -1.00 -5.96 8.36
C ASP A 18 -0.78 -6.61 6.99
N THR A 19 -0.40 -5.79 6.01
CA THR A 19 -0.12 -6.24 4.64
C THR A 19 1.26 -5.77 4.21
N THR A 20 1.68 -6.08 2.98
CA THR A 20 2.94 -5.59 2.41
C THR A 20 2.69 -4.72 1.20
N LEU A 21 3.62 -3.80 0.93
CA LEU A 21 3.52 -2.89 -0.19
C LEU A 21 3.49 -3.63 -1.53
N GLY A 22 4.15 -4.79 -1.62
CA GLY A 22 4.06 -5.65 -2.80
C GLY A 22 2.66 -6.19 -3.05
N THR A 23 1.97 -6.62 -1.99
CA THR A 23 0.58 -7.09 -2.07
C THR A 23 -0.36 -5.97 -2.51
N GLU A 24 -0.15 -4.74 -2.01
CA GLU A 24 -1.02 -3.59 -2.29
C GLU A 24 -0.65 -2.81 -3.55
N ARG A 25 0.48 -3.11 -4.19
CA ARG A 25 1.01 -2.37 -5.36
C ARG A 25 0.00 -2.24 -6.52
N PRO A 26 -0.79 -3.28 -6.87
CA PRO A 26 -1.84 -3.15 -7.89
C PRO A 26 -2.98 -2.18 -7.50
N HIS A 27 -3.17 -1.94 -6.20
CA HIS A 27 -4.25 -1.14 -5.63
C HIS A 27 -3.87 0.33 -5.36
N LEU A 28 -2.58 0.68 -5.44
CA LEU A 28 -2.09 2.05 -5.22
C LEU A 28 -2.76 3.10 -6.14
N GLY A 29 -3.19 2.71 -7.34
CA GLY A 29 -3.95 3.58 -8.25
C GLY A 29 -5.30 4.00 -7.67
N GLU A 30 -6.04 3.04 -7.13
CA GLU A 30 -7.34 3.27 -6.49
C GLU A 30 -7.20 4.17 -5.25
N TRP A 31 -6.17 3.95 -4.45
CA TRP A 31 -5.91 4.76 -3.25
C TRP A 31 -5.69 6.23 -3.61
N ARG A 32 -4.90 6.48 -4.66
CA ARG A 32 -4.65 7.83 -5.15
C ARG A 32 -5.92 8.51 -5.66
N GLU A 33 -6.81 7.78 -6.32
CA GLU A 33 -8.11 8.30 -6.77
C GLU A 33 -9.05 8.60 -5.60
N ARG A 34 -8.94 7.85 -4.50
CA ARG A 34 -9.71 8.04 -3.27
C ARG A 34 -9.11 9.10 -2.34
N GLY A 35 -7.98 9.70 -2.71
CA GLY A 35 -7.31 10.74 -1.93
C GLY A 35 -6.66 10.24 -0.64
N TRP A 36 -6.34 8.94 -0.59
CA TRP A 36 -5.43 8.39 0.41
C TRP A 36 -4.00 8.86 0.17
#